data_AF-A0A8S0H1K7-F1
#
_entry.id   AF-A0A8S0H1K7-F1
#
_cell.length_a   1.000
_cell.length_b   1.000
_cell.length_c   1.000
_cell.angle_alpha   90.00
_cell.angle_beta   90.00
_cell.angle_gamma   90.00
#
_symmetry.space_group_name_H-M   'P 1'
#
loop_
_entity.id
_entity.type
_entity.pdbx_description
1 polymer ?
#
loop_
_entity_poly.entity_id
_entity_poly.type
_entity_poly.pdbx_seq_one_letter_code
_entity_poly.pdbx_strand_id
1 'polypeptide(L)'
;MLVGLGLHELLRQWPALTQGIRLSGVAFLLYMAWKLARDDGRLDTEGQPRAPSAWYGALMQWLNPKAWLACVAGMGAFAADGEARLVWLFAAVYLVICYLSVACWAYAGSFLRHYLGNPAGMRLFNGAMAALLAVSAACLLL
;
A
#
# COMPACT_ATOMS: atom_id res chain seq x y z
N MET A 1 -7.86 16.29 -9.40
CA MET A 1 -7.27 17.56 -8.94
C MET A 1 -8.05 18.23 -7.81
N LEU A 2 -9.35 18.55 -7.93
CA LEU A 2 -10.10 19.27 -6.88
C LEU A 2 -10.17 18.55 -5.52
N VAL A 3 -10.26 17.22 -5.49
CA VAL A 3 -10.26 16.47 -4.21
C VAL A 3 -8.85 16.40 -3.60
N GLY A 4 -7.80 16.20 -4.41
CA GLY A 4 -6.42 16.13 -3.91
C GLY A 4 -5.84 17.49 -3.54
N LEU A 5 -6.09 18.52 -4.35
CA LEU A 5 -5.73 19.92 -4.06
C LEU A 5 -6.66 20.53 -3.01
N GLY A 6 -7.96 20.22 -3.02
CA GLY A 6 -8.90 20.67 -1.98
C GLY A 6 -8.63 20.03 -0.63
N LEU A 7 -8.27 18.73 -0.59
CA LEU A 7 -7.81 18.07 0.63
C LEU A 7 -6.45 18.64 1.06
N HIS A 8 -5.50 18.84 0.13
CA HIS A 8 -4.21 19.45 0.46
C HIS A 8 -4.36 20.88 1.02
N GLU A 9 -5.23 21.71 0.44
CA GLU A 9 -5.45 23.09 0.87
C GLU A 9 -6.29 23.17 2.15
N LEU A 10 -7.22 22.24 2.36
CA LEU A 10 -7.95 22.08 3.63
C LEU A 10 -7.03 21.60 4.77
N LEU A 11 -6.11 20.65 4.49
CA LEU A 11 -5.06 20.22 5.43
C LEU A 11 -4.04 21.33 5.69
N ARG A 12 -3.83 22.24 4.73
CA ARG A 12 -2.99 23.44 4.89
C ARG A 12 -3.64 24.48 5.79
N GLN A 13 -4.97 24.64 5.70
CA GLN A 13 -5.75 25.49 6.59
C GLN A 13 -5.89 24.91 8.01
N TRP A 14 -5.84 23.59 8.16
CA TRP A 14 -5.96 22.88 9.44
C TRP A 14 -4.70 22.06 9.75
N PRO A 15 -3.56 22.72 10.05
CA PRO A 15 -2.28 22.05 10.28
C PRO A 15 -2.33 21.06 11.46
N ALA A 16 -3.17 21.30 12.47
CA ALA A 16 -3.38 20.37 13.58
C ALA A 16 -4.00 19.02 13.14
N LEU A 17 -4.87 19.04 12.13
CA LEU A 17 -5.53 17.85 11.59
C LEU A 17 -4.54 17.02 10.77
N THR A 18 -3.71 17.69 9.98
CA THR A 18 -2.56 17.11 9.27
C THR A 18 -1.58 16.45 10.23
N GLN A 19 -1.26 17.13 11.34
CA GLN A 19 -0.35 16.62 12.36
C GLN A 19 -0.96 15.42 13.11
N GLY A 20 -2.27 15.43 13.38
CA GLY A 20 -2.99 14.29 13.96
C GLY A 20 -3.03 13.07 13.04
N ILE A 21 -3.26 13.26 11.73
CA ILE A 21 -3.20 12.19 10.73
C ILE A 21 -1.77 11.64 10.62
N ARG A 22 -0.75 12.52 10.62
CA ARG A 22 0.66 12.13 10.59
C ARG A 22 1.04 11.29 11.82
N LEU A 23 0.72 11.76 13.02
CA LEU A 23 1.00 11.06 14.28
C LEU A 23 0.26 9.73 14.39
N SER A 24 -1.02 9.69 14.02
CA SER A 24 -1.81 8.44 14.03
C SER A 24 -1.30 7.45 12.98
N GLY A 25 -0.91 7.91 11.79
CA GLY A 25 -0.27 7.09 10.77
C GLY A 25 1.07 6.52 11.24
N VAL A 26 1.92 7.32 11.87
CA VAL A 26 3.19 6.87 12.47
C VAL A 26 2.94 5.86 13.58
N ALA A 27 2.00 6.11 14.48
CA ALA A 27 1.64 5.18 15.55
C ALA A 27 1.12 3.84 14.99
N PHE A 28 0.30 3.88 13.93
CA PHE A 28 -0.17 2.68 13.24
C PHE A 28 0.97 1.91 12.58
N LEU A 29 1.90 2.60 11.91
CA LEU A 29 3.07 1.97 11.30
C LEU A 29 3.97 1.33 12.37
N LEU A 30 4.23 2.01 13.48
CA LEU A 30 5.01 1.45 14.59
C LEU A 30 4.30 0.24 15.23
N TYR A 31 2.98 0.30 15.39
CA TYR A 31 2.18 -0.84 15.84
C TYR A 31 2.31 -2.04 14.89
N MET A 32 2.22 -1.80 13.59
CA MET A 32 2.40 -2.84 12.57
C MET A 32 3.84 -3.40 12.57
N ALA A 33 4.85 -2.55 12.73
CA ALA A 33 6.24 -2.98 12.85
C ALA A 33 6.43 -3.89 14.07
N TRP A 34 5.87 -3.51 15.23
CA TRP A 34 5.94 -4.32 16.44
C TRP A 34 5.23 -5.66 16.28
N LYS A 35 4.03 -5.66 15.67
CA LYS A 35 3.29 -6.89 15.38
C LYS A 35 4.08 -7.83 14.46
N LEU A 36 4.75 -7.28 13.44
CA LEU A 36 5.57 -8.05 12.50
C LEU A 36 6.84 -8.61 13.18
N ALA A 37 7.48 -7.82 14.05
CA ALA A 37 8.65 -8.26 14.81
C ALA A 37 8.33 -9.33 15.86
N ARG A 38 7.10 -9.34 16.40
CA ARG A 38 6.60 -10.36 17.33
C ARG A 38 5.98 -11.58 16.66
N ASP A 39 5.92 -11.62 15.33
CA ASP A 39 5.40 -12.78 14.62
C ASP A 39 6.37 -13.97 14.79
N ASP A 40 5.82 -15.12 15.20
CA ASP A 40 6.60 -16.34 15.47
C ASP A 40 7.10 -17.01 14.17
N GLY A 41 6.76 -16.43 13.01
CA GLY A 41 7.18 -16.89 11.69
C GLY A 41 6.60 -18.26 11.32
N ARG A 42 5.68 -18.76 12.14
CA ARG A 42 4.88 -19.95 11.83
C ARG A 42 3.84 -19.54 10.80
N LEU A 43 4.03 -20.01 9.57
CA LEU A 43 2.96 -20.08 8.60
C LEU A 43 1.99 -21.17 9.07
N ASP A 44 1.14 -20.87 10.05
CA ASP A 44 0.13 -21.82 10.56
C ASP A 44 -0.70 -22.34 9.38
N THR A 45 -0.41 -23.59 9.01
CA THR A 45 -1.12 -24.32 7.95
C THR A 45 -2.26 -25.15 8.56
N GLU A 46 -2.28 -25.29 9.89
CA GLU A 46 -3.30 -26.04 10.62
C GLU A 46 -4.35 -25.08 11.19
N GLY A 47 -5.41 -24.84 10.41
CA GLY A 47 -6.70 -24.36 10.96
C GLY A 47 -7.14 -22.93 10.66
N GLN A 48 -6.41 -22.12 9.90
CA GLN A 48 -6.90 -20.80 9.46
C GLN A 48 -7.63 -20.85 8.10
N PRO A 49 -8.68 -20.03 7.90
CA PRO A 49 -9.53 -20.10 6.73
C PRO A 49 -8.70 -19.89 5.46
N ARG A 50 -8.79 -20.88 4.56
CA ARG A 50 -8.35 -20.91 3.16
C ARG A 50 -7.80 -19.56 2.67
N ALA A 51 -6.50 -19.54 2.35
CA ALA A 51 -5.81 -18.37 1.82
C ALA A 51 -6.74 -17.55 0.89
N PRO A 52 -6.90 -16.23 1.13
CA PRO A 52 -7.87 -15.43 0.42
C PRO A 52 -7.70 -15.66 -1.08
N SER A 53 -8.80 -16.05 -1.74
CA SER A 53 -8.76 -16.35 -3.17
C SER A 53 -8.28 -15.12 -3.95
N ALA A 54 -7.75 -15.33 -5.15
CA ALA A 54 -7.33 -14.23 -6.03
C ALA A 54 -8.43 -13.16 -6.20
N TRP A 55 -9.70 -13.58 -6.13
CA TRP A 55 -10.86 -12.71 -6.11
C TRP A 55 -10.92 -11.80 -4.89
N TYR A 56 -10.68 -12.33 -3.68
CA TYR A 56 -10.65 -11.53 -2.46
C TYR A 56 -9.50 -10.52 -2.50
N GLY A 57 -8.34 -10.92 -3.03
CA GLY A 57 -7.21 -10.01 -3.30
C GLY A 57 -7.58 -8.89 -4.28
N ALA A 58 -8.24 -9.21 -5.39
CA ALA A 58 -8.71 -8.23 -6.37
C ALA A 58 -9.73 -7.25 -5.75
N LEU A 59 -10.66 -7.75 -4.93
CA LEU A 59 -11.64 -6.92 -4.23
C LEU A 59 -10.98 -5.97 -3.23
N MET A 60 -9.97 -6.45 -2.48
CA MET A 60 -9.18 -5.62 -1.56
C MET A 60 -8.37 -4.55 -2.29
N GLN A 61 -7.86 -4.83 -3.50
CA GLN A 61 -7.21 -3.82 -4.32
C GLN A 61 -8.18 -2.76 -4.84
N TRP A 62 -9.39 -3.16 -5.21
CA TRP A 62 -10.45 -2.22 -5.60
C TRP A 62 -10.84 -1.29 -4.45
N LEU A 63 -10.89 -1.80 -3.22
CA LEU A 63 -11.17 -1.04 -2.01
C LEU A 63 -9.99 -0.17 -1.53
N ASN A 64 -8.83 -0.21 -2.19
CA ASN A 64 -7.63 0.49 -1.74
C ASN A 64 -7.67 1.99 -2.10
N PRO A 65 -7.95 2.92 -1.15
CA PRO A 65 -8.09 4.35 -1.44
C PRO A 65 -6.81 4.97 -2.02
N LYS A 66 -5.63 4.36 -1.81
CA LYS A 66 -4.36 4.80 -2.41
C LYS A 66 -4.41 4.76 -3.93
N ALA A 67 -5.03 3.74 -4.52
CA ALA A 67 -5.14 3.59 -5.97
C ALA A 67 -6.05 4.67 -6.58
N TRP A 68 -7.16 4.97 -5.91
CA TRP A 68 -8.10 6.02 -6.31
C TRP A 68 -7.45 7.39 -6.28
N LEU A 69 -6.73 7.70 -5.18
CA LEU A 69 -6.00 8.96 -5.04
C LEU A 69 -4.92 9.13 -6.12
N ALA A 70 -4.16 8.07 -6.42
CA ALA A 70 -3.13 8.11 -7.46
C ALA A 70 -3.74 8.29 -8.86
N CYS A 71 -4.85 7.62 -9.16
CA CYS A 71 -5.56 7.79 -10.43
C CYS A 71 -6.13 9.22 -10.58
N VAL A 72 -6.72 9.78 -9.53
CA VAL A 72 -7.24 11.16 -9.51
C VAL A 72 -6.12 12.20 -9.64
N ALA A 73 -4.93 11.94 -9.10
CA ALA A 73 -3.75 12.77 -9.28
C ALA A 73 -3.23 12.70 -10.72
N GLY A 74 -3.11 11.49 -11.28
CA GLY A 74 -2.69 11.26 -12.66
C GLY A 74 -3.62 11.89 -13.70
N MET A 75 -4.93 11.71 -13.55
CA MET A 75 -5.93 12.38 -14.39
C MET A 75 -5.83 13.90 -14.30
N GLY A 76 -5.54 14.43 -13.11
CA GLY A 76 -5.31 15.86 -12.94
C GLY A 76 -4.06 16.37 -13.65
N ALA A 77 -2.98 15.60 -13.65
CA ALA A 77 -1.72 16.01 -14.27
C ALA A 77 -1.70 15.88 -15.80
N PHE A 78 -2.37 14.85 -16.35
CA PHE A 78 -2.26 14.49 -17.77
C PHE A 78 -3.55 14.67 -18.58
N ALA A 79 -4.68 14.91 -17.93
CA ALA A 79 -5.97 15.12 -18.59
C ALA A 79 -6.72 16.36 -18.04
N ALA A 80 -5.97 17.38 -17.62
CA ALA A 80 -6.49 18.62 -17.07
C ALA A 80 -7.47 19.34 -18.02
N ASP A 81 -7.24 19.24 -19.33
CA ASP A 81 -8.06 19.88 -20.38
C ASP A 81 -9.35 19.11 -20.71
N GLY A 82 -9.60 17.95 -20.07
CA GLY A 82 -10.86 17.20 -20.22
C GLY A 82 -11.04 16.50 -21.57
N GLU A 83 -10.00 16.42 -22.40
CA GLU A 83 -10.07 15.73 -23.69
C GLU A 83 -10.29 14.23 -23.48
N ALA A 84 -11.50 13.76 -23.80
CA ALA A 84 -11.96 12.39 -23.50
C ALA A 84 -11.01 11.31 -24.04
N ARG A 85 -10.34 11.57 -25.18
CA ARG A 85 -9.37 10.66 -25.78
C ARG A 85 -8.11 10.50 -24.93
N LEU A 86 -7.56 11.59 -24.38
CA LEU A 86 -6.40 11.53 -23.48
C LEU A 86 -6.75 10.85 -22.16
N VAL A 87 -7.94 11.13 -21.61
CA VAL A 87 -8.44 10.48 -20.39
C VAL A 87 -8.50 8.97 -20.56
N TRP A 88 -9.12 8.49 -21.66
CA TRP A 88 -9.23 7.06 -21.95
C TRP A 88 -7.88 6.39 -22.18
N LEU A 89 -6.97 7.04 -22.91
CA LEU A 89 -5.63 6.53 -23.15
C LEU A 89 -4.84 6.42 -21.84
N PHE A 90 -4.86 7.47 -21.01
CA PHE A 90 -4.21 7.47 -19.71
C PHE A 90 -4.77 6.38 -18.79
N ALA A 91 -6.10 6.27 -18.69
CA ALA A 91 -6.75 5.25 -17.86
C ALA A 91 -6.38 3.83 -18.31
N ALA A 92 -6.36 3.56 -19.62
CA ALA A 92 -5.99 2.26 -20.17
C ALA A 92 -4.52 1.91 -19.88
N VAL A 93 -3.59 2.84 -20.12
CA VAL A 93 -2.15 2.63 -19.85
C VAL A 93 -1.92 2.45 -18.34
N TYR A 94 -2.54 3.29 -17.51
CA TYR A 94 -2.40 3.22 -16.06
C TYR A 94 -2.94 1.90 -15.51
N LEU A 95 -4.08 1.42 -16.01
CA LEU A 95 -4.65 0.13 -15.64
C LEU A 95 -3.69 -1.01 -15.99
N VAL A 96 -3.14 -1.04 -17.20
CA VAL A 96 -2.19 -2.09 -17.62
C VAL A 96 -0.93 -2.08 -16.76
N ILE A 97 -0.33 -0.90 -16.55
CA ILE A 97 0.89 -0.77 -15.74
C ILE A 97 0.64 -1.20 -14.30
N CYS A 98 -0.46 -0.75 -13.67
CA CYS A 98 -0.80 -1.13 -12.31
C CYS A 98 -1.04 -2.64 -12.18
N TYR A 99 -1.79 -3.23 -13.12
CA TYR A 99 -2.09 -4.67 -13.07
C TYR A 99 -0.83 -5.52 -13.25
N LEU A 100 0.04 -5.14 -14.19
CA LEU A 100 1.33 -5.81 -14.40
C LEU A 100 2.26 -5.66 -13.19
N SER A 101 2.29 -4.47 -12.59
CA SER A 101 3.10 -4.21 -11.39
C SER A 101 2.65 -5.08 -10.21
N VAL A 102 1.33 -5.17 -9.97
CA VAL A 102 0.75 -6.04 -8.95
C VAL A 102 1.01 -7.50 -9.25
N ALA A 103 0.81 -7.94 -10.50
CA ALA A 103 1.03 -9.32 -10.90
C ALA A 103 2.50 -9.73 -10.72
N CYS A 104 3.44 -8.85 -11.10
CA CYS A 104 4.87 -9.04 -10.88
C CYS A 104 5.19 -9.17 -9.39
N TRP A 105 4.61 -8.31 -8.54
CA TRP A 105 4.77 -8.37 -7.09
C TRP A 105 4.15 -9.64 -6.48
N ALA A 106 2.98 -10.06 -6.94
CA ALA A 106 2.32 -11.28 -6.48
C ALA A 106 3.13 -12.53 -6.86
N TYR A 107 3.69 -12.53 -8.07
CA TYR A 107 4.59 -13.61 -8.53
C TYR A 107 5.91 -13.62 -7.76
N ALA A 108 6.54 -12.46 -7.54
CA ALA A 108 7.72 -12.36 -6.69
C ALA A 108 7.45 -12.83 -5.27
N GLY A 109 6.29 -12.47 -4.70
CA GLY A 109 5.85 -12.92 -3.38
C GLY A 109 5.58 -14.42 -3.31
N SER A 110 5.03 -15.04 -4.36
CA SER A 110 4.84 -16.50 -4.40
C SER A 110 6.16 -17.25 -4.47
N PHE A 111 7.13 -16.74 -5.23
CA PHE A 111 8.49 -17.26 -5.29
C PHE A 111 9.20 -17.12 -3.94
N LEU A 112 9.09 -15.95 -3.31
CA LEU A 112 9.68 -15.70 -2.00
C LEU A 112 9.05 -16.57 -0.91
N ARG A 113 7.75 -16.85 -0.98
CA ARG A 113 7.06 -17.78 -0.08
C ARG A 113 7.61 -19.21 -0.17
N HIS A 114 8.07 -19.64 -1.35
CA HIS A 114 8.72 -20.95 -1.51
C HIS A 114 10.09 -20.98 -0.80
N TYR A 115 10.82 -19.87 -0.82
CA TYR A 115 12.11 -19.73 -0.14
C TYR A 115 11.98 -19.49 1.38
N LEU A 116 10.88 -18.86 1.81
CA LEU A 116 10.53 -18.52 3.20
C LEU A 116 9.73 -19.63 3.92
N GLY A 117 9.72 -20.86 3.38
CA GLY A 117 9.04 -21.99 4.01
C GLY A 117 9.63 -22.41 5.37
N ASN A 118 10.79 -21.89 5.75
CA ASN A 118 11.42 -22.13 7.05
C ASN A 118 11.03 -21.02 8.06
N PRO A 119 10.49 -21.35 9.25
CA PRO A 119 10.11 -20.37 10.27
C PRO A 119 11.24 -19.41 10.68
N ALA A 120 12.50 -19.87 10.67
CA ALA A 120 13.65 -18.98 10.94
C ALA A 120 13.84 -17.90 9.86
N GLY A 121 13.62 -18.26 8.59
CA GLY A 121 13.70 -17.33 7.45
C GLY A 121 12.57 -16.30 7.47
N MET A 122 11.35 -16.74 7.80
CA MET A 122 10.20 -15.85 7.94
C MET A 122 10.41 -14.83 9.06
N ARG A 123 10.97 -15.24 10.22
CA ARG A 123 11.29 -14.34 11.33
C ARG A 123 12.33 -13.28 10.95
N LEU A 124 13.38 -13.67 10.21
CA LEU A 124 14.39 -12.72 9.74
C LEU A 124 13.79 -11.73 8.74
N PHE A 125 12.97 -12.20 7.80
CA PHE A 125 12.27 -11.37 6.83
C PHE A 125 11.31 -10.38 7.52
N ASN A 126 10.49 -10.88 8.44
CA ASN A 126 9.58 -10.07 9.25
C ASN A 126 10.32 -9.02 10.09
N GLY A 127 11.46 -9.39 10.67
CA GLY A 127 12.34 -8.46 11.39
C GLY A 127 12.92 -7.36 10.48
N ALA A 128 13.40 -7.71 9.29
CA ALA A 128 13.91 -6.75 8.31
C ALA A 128 12.81 -5.80 7.82
N MET A 129 11.63 -6.32 7.52
CA MET A 129 10.46 -5.53 7.14
C MET A 129 10.00 -4.60 8.27
N ALA A 130 10.00 -5.08 9.53
CA ALA A 130 9.68 -4.26 10.69
C ALA A 130 10.69 -3.12 10.87
N ALA A 131 11.98 -3.39 10.69
CA ALA A 131 13.02 -2.36 10.76
C ALA A 131 12.85 -1.30 9.67
N LEU A 132 12.61 -1.71 8.42
CA LEU A 132 12.30 -0.79 7.31
C LEU A 132 11.06 0.05 7.59
N LEU A 133 10.01 -0.56 8.16
CA LEU A 133 8.78 0.14 8.52
C LEU A 133 9.02 1.17 9.63
N ALA A 134 9.80 0.81 10.65
CA ALA A 134 10.18 1.71 11.75
C ALA A 134 11.05 2.87 11.26
N VAL A 135 12.02 2.61 10.37
CA VAL A 135 12.85 3.65 9.74
C VAL A 135 11.99 4.60 8.90
N SER A 136 11.05 4.07 8.11
CA SER A 136 10.12 4.89 7.33
C SER A 136 9.22 5.75 8.23
N ALA A 137 8.71 5.19 9.32
CA ALA A 137 7.93 5.91 10.32
C ALA A 137 8.76 7.01 11.03
N ALA A 138 10.04 6.75 11.31
CA ALA A 138 10.95 7.74 11.88
C ALA A 138 11.31 8.85 10.87
N CYS A 139 11.54 8.51 9.61
CA CYS A 139 11.72 9.48 8.52
C CYS A 139 10.47 10.35 8.35
N LEU A 140 9.28 9.77 8.50
CA LEU A 140 8.02 10.49 8.55
C LEU A 140 7.86 11.37 9.80
N LEU A 141 8.74 11.35 10.80
CA LEU A 141 8.72 12.27 11.94
C LEU A 141 9.77 13.38 11.84
N LEU A 142 10.86 13.14 11.11
CA LEU A 142 11.86 14.14 10.73
C LEU A 142 11.27 15.19 9.76
#